data_AF-A0A1Z1WJF1-F1
#
_entry.id   AF-A0A1Z1WJF1-F1
#
_cell.length_a   1.000
_cell.length_b   1.000
_cell.length_c   1.000
_cell.angle_alpha   90.00
_cell.angle_beta   90.00
_cell.angle_gamma   90.00
#
_symmetry.space_group_name_H-M   'P 1'
#
loop_
_entity.id
_entity.type
_entity.pdbx_description
1 polymer ?
#
loop_
_entity_poly.entity_id
_entity_poly.type
_entity_poly.pdbx_seq_one_letter_code
_entity_poly.pdbx_strand_id
1 'polypeptide(L)'
;MPTPMPTTTPAPAPQAPREIHTLADKLLEVHDWLRGQLVELRAEAAAHFAERAAHQGPGQPPAPGLGLQIRQRCLEFCDALTFHHTSEDDHVFPGVAAHHPHLRSTLDRLSTEHRAIARLKESFVGLLADLAAADPEEFLGEFDRLAADLTEHLEYEETWLVPVLAEVPFPPVAPAPEEGTAVTTERSTVRVKDFDHLVLNVGDVERALDFYCGTLGLEPVRVEEWRAGKVPFPSARVSEVTIIDLVSGERGEAEESNVDHICLVVEPLDWQEVIASGTFTVLEGPVGRFGARGDAESIYVQDPDGNSVELRWYPQDR
;
A
#
# COMPACT_ATOMS: atom_id res chain seq x y z
N MET A 1 0.51 32.87 50.85
CA MET A 1 1.08 33.05 49.50
C MET A 1 0.34 32.08 48.59
N PRO A 2 -0.46 32.54 47.63
CA PRO A 2 -1.15 31.64 46.71
C PRO A 2 -0.11 31.01 45.76
N THR A 3 -0.22 29.70 45.56
CA THR A 3 0.62 28.90 44.66
C THR A 3 0.42 29.40 43.21
N PRO A 4 1.49 29.63 42.43
CA PRO A 4 1.34 30.05 41.05
C PRO A 4 0.73 28.90 40.22
N MET A 5 -0.29 29.22 39.42
CA MET A 5 -0.86 28.29 38.45
C MET A 5 0.15 28.04 37.32
N PRO A 6 0.21 26.81 36.78
CA PRO A 6 1.08 26.51 35.64
C PRO A 6 0.58 27.27 34.41
N THR A 7 1.43 28.14 33.86
CA THR A 7 1.24 28.76 32.56
C THR A 7 1.32 27.69 31.48
N THR A 8 0.19 27.34 30.89
CA THR A 8 0.12 26.51 29.70
C THR A 8 0.69 27.32 28.53
N THR A 9 1.84 26.91 28.02
CA THR A 9 2.35 27.41 26.74
C THR A 9 1.32 27.06 25.66
N PRO A 10 0.82 28.02 24.87
CA PRO A 10 -0.11 27.72 23.79
C PRO A 10 0.56 26.76 22.80
N ALA A 11 -0.19 25.75 22.35
CA ALA A 11 0.25 24.87 21.28
C ALA A 11 0.65 25.70 20.05
N PRO A 12 1.75 25.34 19.35
CA PRO A 12 2.17 26.06 18.16
C PRO A 12 1.02 26.08 17.14
N ALA A 13 0.82 27.23 16.50
CA ALA A 13 -0.18 27.38 15.45
C ALA A 13 0.07 26.34 14.34
N PRO A 14 -0.97 25.79 13.69
CA PRO A 14 -0.79 24.88 12.57
C PRO A 14 0.06 25.58 11.51
N GLN A 15 1.23 24.98 11.21
CA GLN A 15 2.12 25.50 10.19
C GLN A 15 1.39 25.46 8.83
N ALA A 16 1.57 26.50 8.02
CA ALA A 16 1.04 26.49 6.66
C ALA A 16 1.61 25.26 5.91
N PRO A 17 0.86 24.65 4.97
CA PRO A 17 1.35 23.52 4.19
C PRO A 17 2.69 23.88 3.56
N ARG A 18 3.74 23.12 3.87
CA ARG A 18 5.07 23.30 3.30
C ARG A 18 4.99 22.96 1.81
N GLU A 19 5.45 23.85 0.93
CA GLU A 19 5.58 23.47 -0.47
C GLU A 19 6.67 22.39 -0.59
N ILE A 20 6.38 21.31 -1.30
CA ILE A 20 7.27 20.15 -1.42
C ILE A 20 8.01 20.23 -2.74
N HIS A 21 9.31 20.48 -2.70
CA HIS A 21 10.16 20.60 -3.90
C HIS A 21 11.34 19.63 -3.90
N THR A 22 11.70 19.08 -2.72
CA THR A 22 12.84 18.18 -2.53
C THR A 22 12.45 16.97 -1.69
N LEU A 23 13.28 15.93 -1.74
CA LEU A 23 13.07 14.74 -0.92
C LEU A 23 13.21 15.08 0.59
N ALA A 24 14.02 16.08 0.94
CA ALA A 24 14.06 16.63 2.30
C ALA A 24 12.74 17.28 2.72
N ASP A 25 12.09 18.08 1.85
CA ASP A 25 10.78 18.68 2.16
C ASP A 25 9.75 17.59 2.43
N LYS A 26 9.78 16.52 1.64
CA LYS A 26 8.87 15.38 1.80
C LYS A 26 9.13 14.62 3.10
N LEU A 27 10.40 14.37 3.43
CA LEU A 27 10.79 13.74 4.69
C LEU A 27 10.28 14.55 5.88
N LEU A 28 10.56 15.86 5.90
CA LEU A 28 10.15 16.75 6.99
C LEU A 28 8.62 16.88 7.11
N GLU A 29 7.88 16.85 6.00
CA GLU A 29 6.41 16.80 6.03
C GLU A 29 5.91 15.55 6.77
N VAL A 30 6.47 14.38 6.45
CA VAL A 30 6.12 13.10 7.10
C VAL A 30 6.49 13.13 8.58
N HIS A 31 7.67 13.64 8.93
CA HIS A 31 8.13 13.74 10.32
C HIS A 31 7.27 14.69 11.16
N ASP A 32 6.92 15.85 10.60
CA ASP A 32 6.04 16.81 11.27
C ASP A 32 4.65 16.18 11.52
N TRP A 33 4.13 15.40 10.55
CA TRP A 33 2.89 14.65 10.73
C TRP A 33 3.01 13.57 11.82
N LEU A 34 4.10 12.79 11.83
CA LEU A 34 4.34 11.76 12.86
C LEU A 34 4.38 12.36 14.26
N ARG A 35 5.14 13.45 14.46
CA ARG A 35 5.19 14.18 15.73
C ARG A 35 3.82 14.71 16.13
N GLY A 36 3.06 15.27 15.18
CA GLY A 36 1.70 15.74 15.43
C GLY A 36 0.76 14.63 15.90
N GLN A 37 0.79 13.46 15.24
CA GLN A 37 -0.03 12.32 15.61
C GLN A 37 0.33 11.75 16.99
N LEU A 38 1.60 11.70 17.36
CA LEU A 38 2.01 11.31 18.72
C LEU A 38 1.36 12.19 19.79
N VAL A 39 1.36 13.51 19.59
CA VAL A 39 0.77 14.47 20.54
C VAL A 39 -0.75 14.29 20.64
N GLU A 40 -1.44 14.19 19.51
CA GLU A 40 -2.90 14.01 19.47
C GLU A 40 -3.34 12.70 20.13
N LEU A 41 -2.74 11.58 19.72
CA LEU A 41 -3.05 10.26 20.25
C LEU A 41 -2.77 10.16 21.74
N ARG A 42 -1.69 10.78 22.22
CA ARG A 42 -1.36 10.82 23.65
C ARG A 42 -2.40 11.57 24.46
N ALA A 43 -2.88 12.70 23.95
CA ALA A 43 -3.91 13.50 24.60
C ALA A 43 -5.25 12.74 24.63
N GLU A 44 -5.62 12.09 23.54
CA GLU A 44 -6.83 11.28 23.42
C GLU A 44 -6.82 10.08 24.37
N ALA A 45 -5.71 9.34 24.42
CA ALA A 45 -5.55 8.21 25.34
C ALA A 45 -5.65 8.68 26.81
N ALA A 46 -4.99 9.79 27.17
CA ALA A 46 -5.07 10.34 28.51
C ALA A 46 -6.49 10.77 28.89
N ALA A 47 -7.20 11.44 27.97
CA ALA A 47 -8.58 11.84 28.18
C ALA A 47 -9.49 10.62 28.40
N HIS A 48 -9.33 9.58 27.58
CA HIS A 48 -10.06 8.32 27.71
C HIS A 48 -9.85 7.66 29.08
N PHE A 49 -8.60 7.53 29.54
CA PHE A 49 -8.33 6.93 30.84
C PHE A 49 -8.83 7.80 32.00
N ALA A 50 -8.77 9.12 31.89
CA ALA A 50 -9.32 10.03 32.88
C ALA A 50 -10.85 9.91 32.99
N GLU A 51 -11.56 9.83 31.86
CA GLU A 51 -13.00 9.59 31.82
C GLU A 51 -13.36 8.23 32.41
N ARG A 52 -12.61 7.17 32.05
CA ARG A 52 -12.78 5.82 32.60
C ARG A 52 -12.59 5.80 34.12
N ALA A 53 -11.59 6.51 34.64
CA ALA A 53 -11.33 6.63 36.07
C ALA A 53 -12.42 7.42 36.82
N ALA A 54 -12.97 8.48 36.19
CA ALA A 54 -14.09 9.25 36.73
C ALA A 54 -15.42 8.48 36.73
N HIS A 55 -15.54 7.46 35.88
CA HIS A 55 -16.71 6.60 35.79
C HIS A 55 -16.76 5.54 36.91
N GLN A 56 -16.92 5.98 38.15
CA GLN A 56 -17.15 5.14 39.32
C GLN A 56 -18.56 5.39 39.90
N GLY A 57 -19.61 4.91 39.22
CA GLY A 57 -20.99 5.07 39.68
C GLY A 57 -22.04 4.45 38.75
N PRO A 58 -23.34 4.49 39.08
CA PRO A 58 -24.43 3.92 38.27
C PRO A 58 -24.74 4.73 36.98
N GLY A 59 -23.85 5.63 36.59
CA GLY A 59 -23.99 6.43 35.37
C GLY A 59 -23.81 5.59 34.11
N GLN A 60 -24.10 6.16 32.95
CA GLN A 60 -23.87 5.49 31.68
C GLN A 60 -22.36 5.45 31.37
N PRO A 61 -21.76 4.27 31.09
CA PRO A 61 -20.34 4.16 30.77
C PRO A 61 -19.97 5.04 29.57
N PRO A 62 -18.70 5.48 29.46
CA PRO A 62 -18.22 6.17 28.27
C PRO A 62 -18.57 5.35 27.03
N ALA A 63 -18.98 6.02 25.96
CA ALA A 63 -19.47 5.33 24.78
C ALA A 63 -18.39 4.36 24.24
N PRO A 64 -18.71 3.07 24.03
CA PRO A 64 -17.73 2.07 23.56
C PRO A 64 -17.04 2.45 22.23
N GLY A 65 -17.59 3.41 21.49
CA GLY A 65 -16.98 3.95 20.27
C GLY A 65 -15.65 4.67 20.47
N LEU A 66 -15.39 5.33 21.61
CA LEU A 66 -14.16 6.13 21.78
C LEU A 66 -12.91 5.26 21.94
N GLY A 67 -13.01 4.16 22.70
CA GLY A 67 -11.88 3.21 22.83
C GLY A 67 -11.56 2.49 21.51
N LEU A 68 -12.59 2.19 20.70
CA LEU A 68 -12.42 1.65 19.35
C LEU A 68 -11.78 2.67 18.39
N GLN A 69 -12.14 3.95 18.49
CA GLN A 69 -11.55 5.02 17.70
C GLN A 69 -10.06 5.23 18.02
N ILE A 70 -9.70 5.27 19.31
CA ILE A 70 -8.29 5.38 19.74
C ILE A 70 -7.49 4.20 19.21
N ARG A 71 -8.00 2.97 19.37
CA ARG A 71 -7.36 1.78 18.83
C ARG A 71 -7.14 1.89 17.32
N GLN A 72 -8.16 2.26 16.57
CA GLN A 72 -8.06 2.38 15.12
C GLN A 72 -6.98 3.38 14.71
N ARG A 73 -7.00 4.59 15.30
CA ARG A 73 -6.01 5.62 14.97
C ARG A 73 -4.59 5.23 15.38
N CYS A 74 -4.42 4.56 16.51
CA CYS A 74 -3.11 4.05 16.92
C CYS A 74 -2.58 2.99 15.94
N LEU A 75 -3.45 2.12 15.40
CA LEU A 75 -3.05 1.13 14.40
C LEU A 75 -2.69 1.81 13.06
N GLU A 76 -3.48 2.77 12.61
CA GLU A 76 -3.19 3.55 11.39
C GLU A 76 -1.84 4.29 11.50
N PHE A 77 -1.54 4.87 12.68
CA PHE A 77 -0.21 5.44 12.98
C PHE A 77 0.90 4.39 12.91
N CYS A 78 0.69 3.21 13.51
CA CYS A 78 1.67 2.13 13.50
C CYS A 78 1.98 1.64 12.07
N ASP A 79 0.96 1.54 11.22
CA ASP A 79 1.12 1.14 9.81
C ASP A 79 1.87 2.21 9.01
N ALA A 80 1.50 3.49 9.17
CA ALA A 80 2.18 4.60 8.52
C ALA A 80 3.67 4.69 8.90
N LEU A 81 3.99 4.54 10.18
CA LEU A 81 5.36 4.51 10.68
C LEU A 81 6.16 3.33 10.10
N THR A 82 5.51 2.16 9.98
CA THR A 82 6.14 0.98 9.37
C THR A 82 6.49 1.23 7.91
N PHE A 83 5.55 1.80 7.15
CA PHE A 83 5.76 2.12 5.74
C PHE A 83 6.90 3.15 5.56
N HIS A 84 6.94 4.17 6.40
CA HIS A 84 7.98 5.20 6.39
C HIS A 84 9.38 4.60 6.61
N HIS A 85 9.61 3.89 7.73
CA HIS A 85 10.92 3.31 8.04
C HIS A 85 11.37 2.24 7.03
N THR A 86 10.43 1.42 6.53
CA THR A 86 10.77 0.40 5.50
C THR A 86 11.11 1.05 4.16
N SER A 87 10.41 2.12 3.77
CA SER A 87 10.75 2.89 2.57
C SER A 87 12.15 3.50 2.66
N GLU A 88 12.54 3.95 3.85
CA GLU A 88 13.89 4.47 4.10
C GLU A 88 14.95 3.39 4.02
N ASP A 89 14.77 2.30 4.75
CA ASP A 89 15.70 1.17 4.78
C ASP A 89 15.92 0.56 3.39
N ASP A 90 14.85 0.40 2.62
CA ASP A 90 14.88 -0.32 1.34
C ASP A 90 15.24 0.58 0.15
N HIS A 91 14.98 1.90 0.23
CA HIS A 91 15.13 2.80 -0.93
C HIS A 91 16.00 4.02 -0.64
N VAL A 92 15.69 4.79 0.41
CA VAL A 92 16.38 6.07 0.67
C VAL A 92 17.82 5.82 1.12
N PHE A 93 18.04 4.97 2.12
CA PHE A 93 19.36 4.72 2.69
C PHE A 93 20.32 4.08 1.69
N PRO A 94 19.94 3.08 0.86
CA PRO A 94 20.81 2.57 -0.20
C PRO A 94 21.21 3.66 -1.20
N GLY A 95 20.27 4.53 -1.60
CA GLY A 95 20.53 5.66 -2.50
C GLY A 95 21.52 6.67 -1.90
N VAL A 96 21.33 7.03 -0.63
CA VAL A 96 22.23 7.92 0.11
C VAL A 96 23.61 7.26 0.29
N ALA A 97 23.68 5.97 0.64
CA ALA A 97 24.95 5.26 0.84
C ALA A 97 25.79 5.12 -0.45
N ALA A 98 25.13 5.10 -1.61
CA ALA A 98 25.78 5.07 -2.92
C ALA A 98 26.46 6.41 -3.25
N HIS A 99 25.78 7.54 -2.99
CA HIS A 99 26.28 8.89 -3.32
C HIS A 99 27.10 9.53 -2.19
N HIS A 100 26.84 9.17 -0.93
CA HIS A 100 27.49 9.69 0.28
C HIS A 100 28.04 8.56 1.17
N PRO A 101 29.10 7.83 0.74
CA PRO A 101 29.61 6.66 1.48
C PRO A 101 30.08 6.95 2.92
N HIS A 102 30.41 8.20 3.23
CA HIS A 102 30.82 8.62 4.57
C HIS A 102 29.68 8.59 5.60
N LEU A 103 28.42 8.53 5.16
CA LEU A 103 27.24 8.43 6.03
C LEU A 103 26.87 6.99 6.40
N ARG A 104 27.57 5.95 5.92
CA ARG A 104 27.21 4.54 6.15
C ARG A 104 27.00 4.19 7.62
N SER A 105 27.87 4.64 8.51
CA SER A 105 27.71 4.39 9.95
C SER A 105 26.49 5.09 10.55
N THR A 106 26.10 6.24 10.01
CA THR A 106 24.89 6.96 10.40
C THR A 106 23.65 6.19 9.95
N LEU A 107 23.65 5.72 8.70
CA LEU A 107 22.55 4.92 8.13
C LEU A 107 22.40 3.58 8.87
N ASP A 108 23.50 2.89 9.16
CA ASP A 108 23.49 1.64 9.94
C ASP A 108 22.90 1.84 11.35
N ARG A 109 23.15 3.01 11.96
CA ARG A 109 22.55 3.41 13.23
C ARG A 109 21.06 3.65 13.07
N LEU A 110 20.63 4.43 12.08
CA LEU A 110 19.21 4.69 11.80
C LEU A 110 18.42 3.39 11.58
N SER A 111 18.90 2.48 10.74
CA SER A 111 18.26 1.16 10.56
C SER A 111 18.25 0.30 11.83
N THR A 112 19.19 0.52 12.74
CA THR A 112 19.19 -0.15 14.06
C THR A 112 18.15 0.44 14.99
N GLU A 113 17.97 1.76 14.96
CA GLU A 113 16.91 2.48 15.67
C GLU A 113 15.52 2.11 15.12
N HIS A 114 15.34 1.99 13.79
CA HIS A 114 14.10 1.48 13.17
C HIS A 114 13.69 0.13 13.75
N ARG A 115 14.64 -0.83 13.82
CA ARG A 115 14.40 -2.15 14.40
C ARG A 115 14.08 -2.09 15.90
N ALA A 116 14.60 -1.11 16.63
CA ALA A 116 14.28 -0.92 18.05
C ALA A 116 12.87 -0.34 18.24
N ILE A 117 12.52 0.69 17.47
CA ILE A 117 11.18 1.31 17.47
C ILE A 117 10.12 0.30 17.03
N ALA A 118 10.41 -0.53 16.03
CA ALA A 118 9.51 -1.60 15.58
C ALA A 118 9.14 -2.58 16.72
N ARG A 119 10.11 -2.95 17.58
CA ARG A 119 9.83 -3.81 18.74
C ARG A 119 9.00 -3.11 19.82
N LEU A 120 9.24 -1.83 20.07
CA LEU A 120 8.41 -1.05 21.01
C LEU A 120 6.98 -0.92 20.50
N LYS A 121 6.83 -0.64 19.21
CA LYS A 121 5.54 -0.60 18.51
C LYS A 121 4.79 -1.93 18.64
N GLU A 122 5.44 -3.07 18.42
CA GLU A 122 4.83 -4.40 18.60
C GLU A 122 4.32 -4.62 20.03
N SER A 123 5.11 -4.26 21.04
CA SER A 123 4.67 -4.31 22.45
C SER A 123 3.46 -3.41 22.70
N PHE A 124 3.48 -2.19 22.18
CA PHE A 124 2.38 -1.23 22.32
C PHE A 124 1.10 -1.69 21.62
N VAL A 125 1.20 -2.29 20.42
CA VAL A 125 0.05 -2.88 19.72
C VAL A 125 -0.60 -4.00 20.54
N GLY A 126 0.17 -4.76 21.31
CA GLY A 126 -0.35 -5.72 22.28
C GLY A 126 -1.29 -5.08 23.31
N LEU A 127 -0.96 -3.88 23.81
CA LEU A 127 -1.79 -3.15 24.77
C LEU A 127 -3.07 -2.57 24.17
N LEU A 128 -3.10 -2.35 22.85
CA LEU A 128 -4.31 -1.89 22.14
C LEU A 128 -5.37 -3.00 21.98
N ALA A 129 -5.00 -4.27 22.19
CA ALA A 129 -5.90 -5.40 21.98
C ALA A 129 -7.13 -5.37 22.91
N ASP A 130 -6.96 -4.93 24.16
CA ASP A 130 -8.03 -4.72 25.14
C ASP A 130 -7.84 -3.42 25.92
N LEU A 131 -8.11 -2.29 25.26
CA LEU A 131 -8.02 -0.97 25.87
C LEU A 131 -9.00 -0.78 27.05
N ALA A 132 -10.10 -1.54 27.09
CA ALA A 132 -11.07 -1.47 28.18
C ALA A 132 -10.49 -2.02 29.49
N ALA A 133 -9.67 -3.08 29.41
CA ALA A 133 -9.01 -3.70 30.55
C ALA A 133 -7.57 -3.20 30.80
N ALA A 134 -6.96 -2.48 29.85
CA ALA A 134 -5.58 -2.00 29.96
C ALA A 134 -5.33 -1.13 31.20
N ASP A 135 -4.18 -1.30 31.85
CA ASP A 135 -3.71 -0.43 32.94
C ASP A 135 -3.29 0.94 32.37
N PRO A 136 -3.88 2.08 32.83
CA PRO A 136 -3.52 3.40 32.31
C PRO A 136 -2.05 3.77 32.48
N GLU A 137 -1.43 3.40 33.61
CA GLU A 137 -0.05 3.79 33.89
C GLU A 137 0.92 3.04 32.96
N GLU A 138 0.69 1.75 32.76
CA GLU A 138 1.44 0.92 31.81
C GLU A 138 1.26 1.42 30.37
N PHE A 139 0.02 1.64 29.92
CA PHE A 139 -0.26 2.09 28.55
C PHE A 139 0.38 3.44 28.25
N LEU A 140 0.18 4.43 29.13
CA LEU A 140 0.72 5.77 28.92
C LEU A 140 2.25 5.77 29.02
N GLY A 141 2.83 4.94 29.90
CA GLY A 141 4.28 4.77 30.01
C GLY A 141 4.92 4.17 28.76
N GLU A 142 4.34 3.12 28.20
CA GLU A 142 4.81 2.51 26.95
C GLU A 142 4.62 3.46 25.76
N PHE A 143 3.51 4.20 25.71
CA PHE A 143 3.30 5.25 24.70
C PHE A 143 4.39 6.33 24.80
N ASP A 144 4.63 6.86 26.01
CA ASP A 144 5.60 7.93 26.23
C ASP A 144 7.02 7.49 25.85
N ARG A 145 7.36 6.21 26.10
CA ARG A 145 8.62 5.63 25.66
C ARG A 145 8.73 5.56 24.14
N LEU A 146 7.72 5.03 23.45
CA LEU A 146 7.69 4.98 21.98
C LEU A 146 7.80 6.39 21.37
N ALA A 147 7.06 7.35 21.93
CA ALA A 147 7.07 8.73 21.47
C ALA A 147 8.43 9.40 21.66
N ALA A 148 9.10 9.15 22.80
CA ALA A 148 10.43 9.70 23.08
C ALA A 148 11.49 9.12 22.12
N ASP A 149 11.54 7.78 22.00
CA ASP A 149 12.51 7.09 21.14
C ASP A 149 12.30 7.49 19.67
N LEU A 150 11.04 7.58 19.20
CA LEU A 150 10.75 8.04 17.85
C LEU A 150 11.16 9.51 17.65
N THR A 151 10.85 10.39 18.60
CA THR A 151 11.21 11.82 18.45
C THR A 151 12.72 12.01 18.37
N GLU A 152 13.49 11.35 19.24
CA GLU A 152 14.97 11.39 19.22
C GLU A 152 15.52 10.83 17.89
N HIS A 153 14.95 9.73 17.42
CA HIS A 153 15.31 9.12 16.14
C HIS A 153 15.08 10.08 14.96
N LEU A 154 13.90 10.70 14.85
CA LEU A 154 13.58 11.64 13.78
C LEU A 154 14.48 12.88 13.83
N GLU A 155 14.83 13.39 15.02
CA GLU A 155 15.77 14.51 15.17
C GLU A 155 17.19 14.14 14.69
N TYR A 156 17.65 12.93 15.02
CA TYR A 156 18.94 12.43 14.58
C TYR A 156 18.96 12.23 13.06
N GLU A 157 17.92 11.63 12.49
CA GLU A 157 17.79 11.47 11.05
C GLU A 157 17.81 12.81 10.32
N GLU A 158 16.97 13.76 10.74
CA GLU A 158 16.90 15.08 10.12
C GLU A 158 18.26 15.79 10.14
N THR A 159 18.99 15.68 11.25
CA THR A 159 20.32 16.29 11.40
C THR A 159 21.29 15.83 10.30
N TRP A 160 21.21 14.57 9.88
CA TRP A 160 22.18 13.98 8.95
C TRP A 160 21.67 13.83 7.53
N LEU A 161 20.38 13.61 7.33
CA LEU A 161 19.80 13.31 6.01
C LEU A 161 19.22 14.54 5.32
N VAL A 162 18.63 15.50 6.06
CA VAL A 162 18.07 16.71 5.42
C VAL A 162 19.10 17.44 4.54
N PRO A 163 20.36 17.64 4.95
CA PRO A 163 21.33 18.34 4.10
C PRO A 163 21.61 17.63 2.78
N VAL A 164 21.61 16.30 2.74
CA VAL A 164 21.86 15.54 1.51
C VAL A 164 20.60 15.37 0.65
N LEU A 165 19.44 15.22 1.28
CA LEU A 165 18.17 15.05 0.58
C LEU A 165 17.62 16.37 0.03
N ALA A 166 18.07 17.53 0.54
CA ALA A 166 17.72 18.84 0.00
C ALA A 166 18.27 19.07 -1.41
N GLU A 167 19.27 18.31 -1.84
CA GLU A 167 19.81 18.34 -3.20
C GLU A 167 19.03 17.45 -4.17
N VAL A 168 18.07 16.65 -3.69
CA VAL A 168 17.29 15.69 -4.48
C VAL A 168 15.92 16.29 -4.80
N PRO A 169 15.62 16.63 -6.07
CA PRO A 169 14.31 17.16 -6.45
C PRO A 169 13.18 16.16 -6.21
N PHE A 170 12.04 16.65 -5.71
CA PHE A 170 10.82 15.86 -5.49
C PHE A 170 9.56 16.63 -5.92
N PRO A 171 8.62 16.02 -6.67
CA PRO A 171 8.68 14.65 -7.20
C PRO A 171 9.86 14.47 -8.17
N PRO A 172 10.38 13.23 -8.33
CA PRO A 172 11.57 12.99 -9.12
C PRO A 172 11.42 13.61 -10.51
N VAL A 173 12.37 14.47 -10.87
CA VAL A 173 12.43 15.07 -12.20
C VAL A 173 12.79 13.94 -13.16
N ALA A 174 11.97 13.71 -14.18
CA ALA A 174 12.28 12.75 -15.23
C ALA A 174 13.70 13.05 -15.76
N PRO A 175 14.59 12.05 -15.89
CA PRO A 175 15.95 12.31 -16.32
C PRO A 175 15.94 13.05 -17.65
N ALA A 176 16.72 14.12 -17.74
CA ALA A 176 17.01 14.74 -19.02
C ALA A 176 17.66 13.67 -19.92
N PRO A 177 17.28 13.56 -21.21
CA PRO A 177 17.86 12.56 -22.09
C PRO A 177 19.37 12.80 -22.18
N GLU A 178 20.17 11.84 -21.70
CA GLU A 178 21.62 11.91 -21.86
C GLU A 178 21.98 11.90 -23.35
N GLU A 179 22.68 12.94 -23.79
CA GLU A 179 23.26 13.00 -25.13
C GLU A 179 24.37 11.95 -25.24
N GLY A 180 24.05 10.76 -25.77
CA GLY A 180 25.12 9.85 -26.22
C GLY A 180 24.90 8.35 -26.11
N THR A 181 23.73 7.84 -26.49
CA THR A 181 23.59 6.72 -27.44
C THR A 181 22.09 6.63 -27.69
N ALA A 182 21.64 6.95 -28.90
CA ALA A 182 20.26 6.74 -29.28
C ALA A 182 19.98 5.23 -29.31
N VAL A 183 19.59 4.67 -28.15
CA VAL A 183 18.53 3.68 -28.16
C VAL A 183 17.28 4.52 -28.37
N THR A 184 16.79 4.51 -29.60
CA THR A 184 15.41 4.88 -29.88
C THR A 184 14.57 3.94 -29.02
N THR A 185 14.14 4.37 -27.84
CA THR A 185 12.97 3.77 -27.22
C THR A 185 11.81 4.21 -28.09
N GLU A 186 11.61 3.49 -29.19
CA GLU A 186 10.34 3.53 -29.91
C GLU A 186 9.28 3.28 -28.85
N ARG A 187 8.29 4.19 -28.74
CA ARG A 187 7.12 3.92 -27.92
C ARG A 187 6.61 2.56 -28.35
N SER A 188 6.40 1.66 -27.39
CA SER A 188 5.78 0.36 -27.66
C SER A 188 4.59 0.56 -28.60
N THR A 189 4.55 -0.22 -29.68
CA THR A 189 3.45 -0.22 -30.66
C THR A 189 2.13 -0.67 -30.04
N VAL A 190 2.17 -1.21 -28.82
CA VAL A 190 1.01 -1.61 -28.03
C VAL A 190 0.43 -0.41 -27.27
N ARG A 191 -0.80 -0.01 -27.62
CA ARG A 191 -1.60 0.91 -26.82
C ARG A 191 -2.73 0.17 -26.11
N VAL A 192 -2.69 0.16 -24.79
CA VAL A 192 -3.79 -0.33 -23.93
C VAL A 192 -4.94 0.68 -23.93
N LYS A 193 -6.18 0.20 -24.03
CA LYS A 193 -7.40 1.02 -24.03
C LYS A 193 -8.45 0.62 -23.01
N ASP A 194 -8.52 -0.66 -22.60
CA ASP A 194 -9.51 -1.13 -21.63
C ASP A 194 -8.96 -2.29 -20.77
N PHE A 195 -9.73 -2.66 -19.74
CA PHE A 195 -9.47 -3.81 -18.85
C PHE A 195 -10.52 -4.90 -19.10
N ASP A 196 -10.08 -6.07 -19.58
CA ASP A 196 -10.99 -7.13 -20.01
C ASP A 196 -11.41 -8.04 -18.86
N HIS A 197 -10.45 -8.61 -18.15
CA HIS A 197 -10.77 -9.53 -17.09
C HIS A 197 -9.65 -9.71 -16.06
N LEU A 198 -10.07 -10.17 -14.90
CA LEU A 198 -9.22 -10.69 -13.84
C LEU A 198 -9.50 -12.19 -13.70
N VAL A 199 -8.46 -13.00 -13.68
CA VAL A 199 -8.61 -14.45 -13.43
C VAL A 199 -8.25 -14.77 -11.99
N LEU A 200 -9.19 -15.39 -11.28
CA LEU A 200 -9.00 -15.85 -9.91
C LEU A 200 -8.93 -17.37 -9.85
N ASN A 201 -7.86 -17.87 -9.23
CA ASN A 201 -7.74 -19.26 -8.82
C ASN A 201 -8.55 -19.46 -7.54
N VAL A 202 -9.65 -20.22 -7.65
CA VAL A 202 -10.57 -20.49 -6.55
C VAL A 202 -10.60 -21.98 -6.22
N GLY A 203 -10.51 -22.28 -4.92
CA GLY A 203 -10.58 -23.68 -4.46
C GLY A 203 -11.98 -24.30 -4.55
N ASP A 204 -13.03 -23.50 -4.79
CA ASP A 204 -14.41 -23.94 -5.02
C ASP A 204 -15.14 -22.89 -5.87
N VAL A 205 -15.44 -23.24 -7.12
CA VAL A 205 -16.06 -22.34 -8.10
C VAL A 205 -17.52 -22.06 -7.77
N GLU A 206 -18.28 -23.03 -7.25
CA GLU A 206 -19.69 -22.80 -6.88
C GLU A 206 -19.79 -21.84 -5.69
N ARG A 207 -18.92 -22.02 -4.67
CA ARG A 207 -18.82 -21.06 -3.56
C ARG A 207 -18.46 -19.65 -4.04
N ALA A 208 -17.57 -19.54 -5.03
CA ALA A 208 -17.21 -18.25 -5.61
C ALA A 208 -18.40 -17.63 -6.37
N LEU A 209 -19.14 -18.41 -7.15
CA LEU A 209 -20.34 -17.94 -7.85
C LEU A 209 -21.42 -17.46 -6.86
N ASP A 210 -21.65 -18.18 -5.76
CA ASP A 210 -22.58 -17.75 -4.71
C ASP A 210 -22.19 -16.39 -4.12
N PHE A 211 -20.90 -16.13 -3.95
CA PHE A 211 -20.41 -14.83 -3.50
C PHE A 211 -20.56 -13.75 -4.58
N TYR A 212 -19.96 -13.92 -5.75
CA TYR A 212 -19.92 -12.89 -6.79
C TYR A 212 -21.29 -12.64 -7.43
N CYS A 213 -22.04 -13.68 -7.77
CA CYS A 213 -23.34 -13.54 -8.43
C CYS A 213 -24.48 -13.43 -7.41
N GLY A 214 -24.39 -14.15 -6.29
CA GLY A 214 -25.41 -14.11 -5.25
C GLY A 214 -25.29 -12.90 -4.31
N THR A 215 -24.16 -12.79 -3.60
CA THR A 215 -23.96 -11.74 -2.57
C THR A 215 -23.71 -10.37 -3.20
N LEU A 216 -22.87 -10.29 -4.24
CA LEU A 216 -22.56 -9.03 -4.91
C LEU A 216 -23.52 -8.70 -6.06
N GLY A 217 -24.35 -9.66 -6.49
CA GLY A 217 -25.36 -9.44 -7.52
C GLY A 217 -24.82 -9.29 -8.94
N LEU A 218 -23.59 -9.77 -9.21
CA LEU A 218 -23.02 -9.73 -10.56
C LEU A 218 -23.74 -10.71 -11.50
N GLU A 219 -23.81 -10.37 -12.78
CA GLU A 219 -24.46 -11.24 -13.77
C GLU A 219 -23.56 -12.46 -14.05
N PRO A 220 -24.11 -13.69 -13.98
CA PRO A 220 -23.37 -14.91 -14.28
C PRO A 220 -23.11 -15.04 -15.79
N VAL A 221 -21.89 -15.44 -16.15
CA VAL A 221 -21.47 -15.65 -17.55
C VAL A 221 -21.04 -17.10 -17.73
N ARG A 222 -21.68 -17.78 -18.69
CA ARG A 222 -21.37 -19.18 -19.10
C ARG A 222 -21.43 -20.23 -17.99
N VAL A 223 -22.13 -19.96 -16.89
CA VAL A 223 -22.23 -20.88 -15.74
C VAL A 223 -22.85 -22.21 -16.13
N GLU A 224 -23.90 -22.18 -16.95
CA GLU A 224 -24.64 -23.40 -17.31
C GLU A 224 -23.85 -24.25 -18.30
N GLU A 225 -23.14 -23.62 -19.23
CA GLU A 225 -22.19 -24.29 -20.11
C GLU A 225 -21.01 -24.89 -19.32
N TRP A 226 -20.53 -24.20 -18.29
CA TRP A 226 -19.45 -24.68 -17.43
C TRP A 226 -19.89 -25.89 -16.61
N ARG A 227 -21.04 -25.81 -15.95
CA ARG A 227 -21.65 -26.96 -15.23
C ARG A 227 -21.90 -28.16 -16.13
N ALA A 228 -22.18 -27.91 -17.41
CA ALA A 228 -22.32 -28.95 -18.44
C ALA A 228 -20.98 -29.45 -19.02
N GLY A 229 -19.83 -28.94 -18.55
CA GLY A 229 -18.49 -29.32 -19.00
C GLY A 229 -18.14 -28.87 -20.42
N LYS A 230 -18.88 -27.91 -20.99
CA LYS A 230 -18.65 -27.41 -22.36
C LYS A 230 -17.58 -26.33 -22.43
N VAL A 231 -17.31 -25.68 -21.30
CA VAL A 231 -16.34 -24.59 -21.17
C VAL A 231 -15.54 -24.79 -19.89
N PRO A 232 -14.28 -24.35 -19.83
CA PRO A 232 -13.37 -24.71 -18.75
C PRO A 232 -13.69 -24.03 -17.41
N PHE A 233 -14.30 -22.84 -17.44
CA PHE A 233 -14.65 -22.05 -16.26
C PHE A 233 -15.85 -21.13 -16.55
N PRO A 234 -16.58 -20.69 -15.51
CA PRO A 234 -17.56 -19.62 -15.60
C PRO A 234 -16.95 -18.26 -15.23
N SER A 235 -17.72 -17.19 -15.43
CA SER A 235 -17.30 -15.84 -15.05
C SER A 235 -18.42 -15.05 -14.38
N ALA A 236 -18.06 -13.97 -13.70
CA ALA A 236 -18.99 -12.98 -13.15
C ALA A 236 -18.79 -11.63 -13.86
N ARG A 237 -19.87 -11.01 -14.34
CA ARG A 237 -19.81 -9.76 -15.10
C ARG A 237 -19.79 -8.53 -14.21
N VAL A 238 -18.75 -7.72 -14.36
CA VAL A 238 -18.61 -6.43 -13.68
C VAL A 238 -19.19 -5.31 -14.54
N SER A 239 -18.95 -5.35 -15.84
CA SER A 239 -19.45 -4.35 -16.80
C SER A 239 -19.61 -4.96 -18.21
N GLU A 240 -20.03 -4.15 -19.18
CA GLU A 240 -20.08 -4.55 -20.60
C GLU A 240 -18.71 -5.01 -21.13
N VAL A 241 -17.62 -4.45 -20.59
CA VAL A 241 -16.25 -4.70 -21.07
C VAL A 241 -15.38 -5.43 -20.05
N THR A 242 -15.89 -5.77 -18.87
CA THR A 242 -15.10 -6.40 -17.80
C THR A 242 -15.80 -7.59 -17.15
N ILE A 243 -15.08 -8.70 -16.99
CA ILE A 243 -15.51 -9.91 -16.26
C ILE A 243 -14.46 -10.38 -15.25
N ILE A 244 -14.87 -11.23 -14.30
CA ILE A 244 -13.98 -11.98 -13.40
C ILE A 244 -14.13 -13.45 -13.73
N ASP A 245 -13.05 -14.10 -14.16
CA ASP A 245 -13.03 -15.53 -14.47
C ASP A 245 -12.69 -16.33 -13.21
N LEU A 246 -13.45 -17.40 -12.98
CA LEU A 246 -13.36 -18.23 -11.78
C LEU A 246 -12.79 -19.60 -12.14
N VAL A 247 -11.47 -19.71 -12.14
CA VAL A 247 -10.75 -20.94 -12.51
C VAL A 247 -10.56 -21.82 -11.29
N SER A 248 -10.87 -23.11 -11.43
CA SER A 248 -10.54 -24.08 -10.39
C SER A 248 -9.04 -24.31 -10.38
N GLY A 249 -8.39 -23.95 -9.27
CA GLY A 249 -6.96 -24.14 -9.05
C GLY A 249 -6.69 -24.61 -7.63
N GLU A 250 -5.55 -25.27 -7.42
CA GLU A 250 -5.04 -25.47 -6.06
C GLU A 250 -4.73 -24.08 -5.50
N ARG A 251 -5.21 -23.82 -4.28
CA ARG A 251 -4.80 -22.62 -3.55
C ARG A 251 -3.30 -22.78 -3.36
N GLY A 252 -2.49 -21.90 -3.94
CA GLY A 252 -1.09 -21.77 -3.53
C GLY A 252 -1.07 -21.69 -2.00
N GLU A 253 -0.03 -22.23 -1.36
CA GLU A 253 0.15 -22.04 0.08
C GLU A 253 -0.01 -20.55 0.40
N ALA A 254 -0.46 -20.16 1.59
CA ALA A 254 -0.99 -18.82 1.89
C ALA A 254 -0.04 -17.62 1.58
N GLU A 255 1.18 -17.88 1.09
CA GLU A 255 2.18 -16.93 0.59
C GLU A 255 2.14 -16.70 -0.94
N GLU A 256 1.46 -17.53 -1.75
CA GLU A 256 1.30 -17.33 -3.20
C GLU A 256 -0.03 -16.61 -3.55
N SER A 257 0.04 -15.66 -4.48
CA SER A 257 -1.15 -14.91 -4.96
C SER A 257 -2.16 -15.86 -5.60
N ASN A 258 -3.45 -15.68 -5.30
CA ASN A 258 -4.54 -16.42 -5.95
C ASN A 258 -5.04 -15.75 -7.25
N VAL A 259 -4.36 -14.71 -7.71
CA VAL A 259 -4.58 -14.09 -9.01
C VAL A 259 -3.71 -14.81 -10.04
N ASP A 260 -4.34 -15.31 -11.11
CA ASP A 260 -3.62 -16.01 -12.19
C ASP A 260 -3.00 -15.01 -13.17
N HIS A 261 -3.83 -14.16 -13.78
CA HIS A 261 -3.40 -13.06 -14.63
C HIS A 261 -4.45 -11.95 -14.70
N ILE A 262 -4.00 -10.80 -15.21
CA ILE A 262 -4.86 -9.70 -15.66
C ILE A 262 -4.86 -9.64 -17.18
N CYS A 263 -5.98 -9.24 -17.77
CA CYS A 263 -6.09 -9.04 -19.21
C CYS A 263 -6.39 -7.58 -19.58
N LEU A 264 -5.54 -7.02 -20.43
CA LEU A 264 -5.64 -5.67 -20.94
C LEU A 264 -6.02 -5.69 -22.43
N VAL A 265 -7.02 -4.89 -22.79
CA VAL A 265 -7.43 -4.74 -24.19
C VAL A 265 -6.56 -3.68 -24.85
N VAL A 266 -6.09 -3.97 -26.06
CA VAL A 266 -5.22 -3.09 -26.84
C VAL A 266 -5.89 -2.61 -28.14
N GLU A 267 -5.43 -1.48 -28.66
CA GLU A 267 -5.80 -0.98 -29.99
C GLU A 267 -5.40 -1.97 -31.09
N PRO A 268 -6.01 -1.92 -32.30
CA PRO A 268 -5.64 -2.80 -33.40
C PRO A 268 -4.15 -2.76 -33.72
N LEU A 269 -3.54 -3.94 -33.83
CA LEU A 269 -2.11 -4.09 -34.09
C LEU A 269 -1.79 -5.42 -34.78
N ASP A 270 -0.54 -5.58 -35.22
CA ASP A 270 -0.01 -6.84 -35.76
C ASP A 270 0.75 -7.60 -34.67
N TRP A 271 0.20 -8.73 -34.21
CA TRP A 271 0.84 -9.56 -33.18
C TRP A 271 2.20 -10.10 -33.61
N GLN A 272 2.39 -10.38 -34.90
CA GLN A 272 3.66 -10.85 -35.42
C GLN A 272 4.74 -9.77 -35.24
N GLU A 273 4.39 -8.51 -35.50
CA GLU A 273 5.28 -7.36 -35.31
C GLU A 273 5.63 -7.16 -33.83
N VAL A 274 4.62 -7.23 -32.94
CA VAL A 274 4.85 -7.09 -31.49
C VAL A 274 5.75 -8.19 -30.95
N ILE A 275 5.51 -9.45 -31.31
CA ILE A 275 6.31 -10.57 -30.86
C ILE A 275 7.73 -10.46 -31.43
N ALA A 276 7.87 -10.15 -32.72
CA ALA A 276 9.17 -10.02 -33.38
C ALA A 276 9.99 -8.84 -32.86
N SER A 277 9.35 -7.82 -32.27
CA SER A 277 10.06 -6.66 -31.68
C SER A 277 11.02 -7.06 -30.55
N GLY A 278 10.78 -8.20 -29.88
CA GLY A 278 11.54 -8.62 -28.70
C GLY A 278 11.33 -7.74 -27.46
N THR A 279 10.36 -6.82 -27.50
CA THR A 279 10.06 -5.90 -26.39
C THR A 279 9.45 -6.62 -25.19
N PHE A 280 8.71 -7.71 -25.43
CA PHE A 280 8.01 -8.47 -24.41
C PHE A 280 8.61 -9.86 -24.23
N THR A 281 8.66 -10.32 -22.97
CA THR A 281 8.84 -11.75 -22.66
C THR A 281 7.52 -12.47 -22.93
N VAL A 282 7.32 -12.94 -24.16
CA VAL A 282 6.10 -13.63 -24.57
C VAL A 282 6.11 -15.07 -24.04
N LEU A 283 5.06 -15.43 -23.29
CA LEU A 283 4.85 -16.74 -22.69
C LEU A 283 4.04 -17.65 -23.62
N GLU A 284 2.98 -17.11 -24.25
CA GLU A 284 2.11 -17.82 -25.18
C GLU A 284 1.47 -16.82 -26.15
N GLY A 285 1.14 -17.24 -27.37
CA GLY A 285 0.37 -16.45 -28.32
C GLY A 285 1.05 -16.23 -29.69
N PRO A 286 0.32 -15.69 -30.68
CA PRO A 286 -1.09 -15.30 -30.58
C PRO A 286 -2.02 -16.52 -30.58
N VAL A 287 -3.05 -16.48 -29.72
CA VAL A 287 -4.01 -17.57 -29.53
C VAL A 287 -5.43 -17.03 -29.40
N GLY A 288 -6.42 -17.81 -29.85
CA GLY A 288 -7.83 -17.50 -29.65
C GLY A 288 -8.26 -17.76 -28.21
N ARG A 289 -8.90 -16.78 -27.58
CA ARG A 289 -9.42 -16.85 -26.20
C ARG A 289 -10.78 -16.17 -26.09
N PHE A 290 -11.61 -16.66 -25.17
CA PHE A 290 -12.86 -15.99 -24.80
C PHE A 290 -12.58 -14.96 -23.70
N GLY A 291 -13.37 -13.88 -23.63
CA GLY A 291 -13.42 -13.01 -22.45
C GLY A 291 -14.58 -12.04 -22.53
N ALA A 292 -14.42 -10.84 -21.97
CA ALA A 292 -15.56 -10.00 -21.60
C ALA A 292 -16.51 -9.69 -22.76
N ARG A 293 -15.95 -9.48 -23.97
CA ARG A 293 -16.66 -9.09 -25.19
C ARG A 293 -16.71 -10.21 -26.25
N GLY A 294 -16.52 -11.47 -25.85
CA GLY A 294 -16.56 -12.64 -26.72
C GLY A 294 -15.19 -13.19 -27.09
N ASP A 295 -15.08 -13.80 -28.28
CA ASP A 295 -13.83 -14.36 -28.79
C ASP A 295 -12.87 -13.25 -29.27
N ALA A 296 -11.61 -13.39 -28.88
CA ALA A 296 -10.53 -12.45 -29.15
C ALA A 296 -9.22 -13.18 -29.46
N GLU A 297 -8.23 -12.42 -29.94
CA GLU A 297 -6.86 -12.90 -30.10
C GLU A 297 -5.98 -12.28 -29.01
N SER A 298 -5.18 -13.13 -28.37
CA SER A 298 -4.38 -12.73 -27.21
C SER A 298 -2.95 -13.24 -27.29
N ILE A 299 -2.03 -12.48 -26.68
CA ILE A 299 -0.71 -12.96 -26.28
C ILE A 299 -0.59 -12.84 -24.76
N TYR A 300 0.16 -13.74 -24.15
CA TYR A 300 0.52 -13.71 -22.73
C TYR A 300 1.97 -13.27 -22.63
N VAL A 301 2.22 -12.30 -21.76
CA VAL A 301 3.56 -11.75 -21.51
C VAL A 301 3.84 -11.75 -20.01
N GLN A 302 5.12 -11.72 -19.65
CA GLN A 302 5.55 -11.52 -18.27
C GLN A 302 5.94 -10.06 -18.05
N ASP A 303 5.47 -9.48 -16.95
CA ASP A 303 5.92 -8.15 -16.51
C ASP A 303 7.28 -8.24 -15.76
N PRO A 304 7.91 -7.11 -15.40
CA PRO A 304 9.21 -7.11 -14.73
C PRO A 304 9.23 -7.82 -13.37
N ASP A 305 8.09 -7.92 -12.70
CA ASP A 305 7.93 -8.52 -11.37
C ASP A 305 7.48 -9.99 -11.44
N GLY A 306 7.33 -10.53 -12.65
CA GLY A 306 7.00 -11.92 -12.89
C GLY A 306 5.50 -12.21 -13.05
N ASN A 307 4.64 -11.18 -13.01
CA ASN A 307 3.20 -11.36 -13.20
C ASN A 307 2.88 -11.73 -14.64
N SER A 308 1.89 -12.61 -14.82
CA SER A 308 1.33 -12.91 -16.13
C SER A 308 0.33 -11.83 -16.55
N VAL A 309 0.53 -11.25 -17.73
CA VAL A 309 -0.35 -10.24 -18.32
C VAL A 309 -0.81 -10.75 -19.69
N GLU A 310 -2.13 -10.85 -19.86
CA GLU A 310 -2.73 -11.09 -21.17
C GLU A 310 -2.93 -9.76 -21.90
N LEU A 311 -2.37 -9.63 -23.10
CA LEU A 311 -2.67 -8.54 -24.02
C LEU A 311 -3.63 -9.05 -25.09
N ARG A 312 -4.77 -8.39 -25.21
CA ARG A 312 -5.90 -8.87 -26.01
C ARG A 312 -6.38 -7.85 -27.03
N TRP A 313 -6.65 -8.33 -28.23
CA TRP A 313 -7.28 -7.57 -29.28
C TRP A 313 -8.56 -8.25 -29.77
N TYR A 314 -9.65 -7.48 -29.82
CA TYR A 314 -10.91 -7.94 -30.37
C TYR A 314 -11.01 -7.65 -31.88
N PRO A 315 -11.31 -8.64 -32.73
CA PRO A 315 -11.47 -8.43 -34.17
C PRO A 315 -12.54 -7.40 -34.56
N GLN A 316 -13.53 -7.17 -33.69
CA GLN A 316 -14.59 -6.17 -33.88
C GLN A 316 -14.14 -4.73 -33.66
N ASP A 317 -12.91 -4.50 -33.20
CA ASP A 317 -12.32 -3.17 -33.02
C ASP A 317 -11.56 -2.68 -34.27
N ARG A 318 -11.68 -3.39 -35.40
CA ARG A 318 -11.12 -3.00 -36.71
C ARG A 318 -11.81 -1.80 -37.35
#